data_AF-A0A7S4DIN2-F1
#
_entry.id   AF-A0A7S4DIN2-F1
#
_cell.length_a   1.000
_cell.length_b   1.000
_cell.length_c   1.000
_cell.angle_alpha   90.00
_cell.angle_beta   90.00
_cell.angle_gamma   90.00
#
_symmetry.space_group_name_H-M   'P 1'
#
loop_
_entity.id
_entity.type
_entity.pdbx_description
1 polymer ?
#
loop_
_entity_poly.entity_id
_entity_poly.type
_entity_poly.pdbx_seq_one_letter_code
_entity_poly.pdbx_strand_id
1 'polypeptide(L)'
;REQIIPVFRMSTMLWAIVTMAVVAESAWESRVSVGEKNVGEESEILCERNWVVVLSTGRAGSTSLMKMIDSVPKISMYGENHGLLNLLYDQLLEGFEATNEAFHHNAIDSIRIRKATQDFLLEMMGHRDNNETFVGFKQLTKRIPNLNLVSETFPCAKYIINYRRNISAQVQAHMNRDMDPELRGPDFEEKTRKFLQNQTDYLMAFHREHEQNSFLLPLEDFSLDRFNEMLRFLGISGCQFDKVAWSNKGENGWEQDDRTIEVSMLAKSAIGLDAGLERYQLFTRSTCEFDTL
;
A
#
# COMPACT_ATOMS: atom_id res chain seq x y z
N ARG A 1 -38.77 -44.87 -47.21
CA ARG A 1 -38.99 -44.80 -45.75
C ARG A 1 -38.38 -43.48 -45.28
N GLU A 2 -39.19 -42.43 -45.32
CA GLU A 2 -38.82 -41.09 -44.88
C GLU A 2 -38.68 -41.08 -43.35
N GLN A 3 -37.55 -40.59 -42.84
CA GLN A 3 -37.32 -40.41 -41.41
C GLN A 3 -37.91 -39.07 -40.98
N ILE A 4 -39.07 -39.13 -40.33
CA ILE A 4 -39.69 -37.99 -39.64
C ILE A 4 -38.86 -37.74 -38.38
N ILE A 5 -38.03 -36.69 -38.40
CA ILE A 5 -37.30 -36.21 -37.21
C ILE A 5 -38.34 -35.60 -36.24
N PRO A 6 -38.37 -36.00 -34.96
CA PRO A 6 -39.36 -35.51 -34.02
C PRO A 6 -39.08 -34.05 -33.65
N VAL A 7 -39.88 -33.14 -34.22
CA VAL A 7 -39.92 -31.69 -33.95
C VAL A 7 -40.08 -31.35 -32.46
N PHE A 8 -40.51 -32.32 -31.64
CA PHE A 8 -40.72 -32.14 -30.21
C PHE A 8 -39.46 -31.90 -29.37
N ARG A 9 -38.25 -32.25 -29.83
CA ARG A 9 -37.00 -32.06 -29.05
C ARG A 9 -36.34 -30.69 -29.21
N MET A 10 -36.65 -29.90 -30.24
CA MET A 10 -36.09 -28.55 -30.38
C MET A 10 -36.76 -27.53 -29.46
N SER A 11 -38.04 -27.72 -29.14
CA SER A 11 -38.81 -26.77 -28.32
C SER A 11 -38.31 -26.67 -26.87
N THR A 12 -38.00 -27.80 -26.24
CA THR A 12 -37.53 -27.83 -24.84
C THR A 12 -36.13 -27.25 -24.68
N MET A 13 -35.26 -27.43 -25.67
CA MET A 13 -33.89 -26.91 -25.65
C MET A 13 -33.88 -25.38 -25.82
N LEU A 14 -34.75 -24.84 -26.68
CA LEU A 14 -34.91 -23.39 -26.82
C LEU A 14 -35.43 -22.74 -25.52
N TRP A 15 -36.39 -23.38 -24.85
CA TRP A 15 -36.92 -22.91 -23.57
C TRP A 15 -35.88 -22.90 -22.44
N ALA A 16 -34.98 -23.89 -22.41
CA ALA A 16 -33.89 -23.93 -21.43
C ALA A 16 -32.89 -22.78 -21.64
N ILE A 17 -32.52 -22.50 -22.90
CA ILE A 17 -31.59 -21.41 -23.24
C ILE A 17 -32.19 -20.05 -22.89
N VAL A 18 -33.46 -19.82 -23.23
CA VAL A 18 -34.14 -18.55 -22.90
C VAL A 18 -34.27 -18.37 -21.39
N THR A 19 -34.62 -19.43 -20.65
CA THR A 19 -34.68 -19.37 -19.18
C THR A 19 -33.32 -19.05 -18.56
N MET A 20 -32.24 -19.67 -19.06
CA MET A 20 -30.89 -19.38 -18.57
C MET A 20 -30.44 -17.95 -18.89
N ALA A 21 -30.78 -17.43 -20.08
CA ALA A 21 -30.48 -16.05 -20.44
C ALA A 21 -31.21 -15.04 -19.54
N VAL A 22 -32.51 -15.26 -19.28
CA VAL A 22 -33.30 -14.39 -18.40
C VAL A 22 -32.81 -14.44 -16.95
N VAL A 23 -32.42 -15.61 -16.45
CA VAL A 23 -31.84 -15.73 -15.10
C VAL A 23 -30.48 -15.06 -15.03
N ALA A 24 -29.65 -15.17 -16.06
CA ALA A 24 -28.35 -14.50 -16.12
C ALA A 24 -28.49 -12.97 -16.19
N GLU A 25 -29.46 -12.46 -16.96
CA GLU A 25 -29.75 -11.03 -17.09
C GLU A 25 -30.30 -10.46 -15.79
N SER A 26 -31.24 -11.14 -15.13
CA SER A 26 -31.76 -10.72 -13.82
C SER A 26 -30.69 -10.78 -12.71
N ALA A 27 -29.80 -11.79 -12.73
CA ALA A 27 -28.65 -11.87 -11.82
C ALA A 27 -27.60 -10.78 -12.11
N TRP A 28 -27.47 -10.36 -13.36
CA TRP A 28 -26.61 -9.25 -13.76
C TRP A 28 -27.18 -7.90 -13.32
N GLU A 29 -28.44 -7.62 -13.60
CA GLU A 29 -29.11 -6.36 -13.21
C GLU A 29 -29.18 -6.17 -11.68
N SER A 30 -29.38 -7.25 -10.93
CA SER A 30 -29.34 -7.21 -9.47
C SER A 30 -27.93 -6.95 -8.91
N ARG A 31 -26.86 -7.44 -9.58
CA ARG A 31 -25.47 -7.08 -9.22
C ARG A 31 -25.12 -5.64 -9.58
N VAL A 32 -25.58 -5.15 -10.73
CA VAL A 32 -25.32 -3.78 -11.19
C VAL A 32 -26.00 -2.75 -10.30
N SER A 33 -27.26 -2.99 -9.91
CA SER A 33 -28.02 -2.06 -9.05
C SER A 33 -27.56 -2.02 -7.59
N VAL A 34 -26.96 -3.10 -7.06
CA VAL A 34 -26.28 -3.09 -5.75
C VAL A 34 -24.87 -2.49 -5.88
N GLY A 35 -24.21 -2.65 -7.02
CA GLY A 35 -22.86 -2.13 -7.26
C GLY A 35 -22.77 -0.61 -7.28
N GLU A 36 -23.68 0.09 -7.98
CA GLU A 36 -23.54 1.56 -8.15
C GLU A 36 -23.84 2.38 -6.89
N LYS A 37 -24.67 1.89 -5.96
CA LYS A 37 -24.92 2.58 -4.69
C LYS A 37 -23.77 2.42 -3.68
N ASN A 38 -22.97 1.37 -3.81
CA ASN A 38 -21.98 1.02 -2.80
C ASN A 38 -20.60 1.64 -3.05
N VAL A 39 -20.26 2.05 -4.28
CA VAL A 39 -18.92 2.59 -4.57
C VAL A 39 -18.63 3.88 -3.80
N GLY A 40 -19.63 4.75 -3.64
CA GLY A 40 -19.49 5.99 -2.86
C GLY A 40 -19.31 5.72 -1.37
N GLU A 41 -20.15 4.84 -0.80
CA GLU A 41 -20.11 4.47 0.62
C GLU A 41 -18.84 3.65 0.97
N GLU A 42 -18.39 2.77 0.08
CA GLU A 42 -17.14 2.00 0.23
C GLU A 42 -15.94 2.93 0.32
N SER A 43 -15.84 3.88 -0.62
CA SER A 43 -14.77 4.85 -0.63
C SER A 43 -14.81 5.73 0.62
N GLU A 44 -15.98 6.13 1.09
CA GLU A 44 -16.10 6.95 2.31
C GLU A 44 -15.58 6.21 3.54
N ILE A 45 -15.98 4.95 3.74
CA ILE A 45 -15.58 4.14 4.91
C ILE A 45 -14.10 3.76 4.88
N LEU A 46 -13.58 3.31 3.74
CA LEU A 46 -12.19 2.82 3.64
C LEU A 46 -11.16 3.95 3.52
N CYS A 47 -11.61 5.18 3.24
CA CYS A 47 -10.76 6.35 3.07
C CYS A 47 -10.89 7.39 4.18
N GLU A 48 -11.52 7.05 5.32
CA GLU A 48 -11.60 7.91 6.51
C GLU A 48 -10.23 8.36 7.03
N ARG A 49 -9.14 7.69 6.63
CA ARG A 49 -7.77 7.97 7.07
C ARG A 49 -6.81 8.05 5.89
N ASN A 50 -5.84 8.96 6.00
CA ASN A 50 -4.75 9.07 5.03
C ASN A 50 -3.69 8.01 5.32
N TRP A 51 -3.67 6.97 4.51
CA TRP A 51 -2.71 5.87 4.63
C TRP A 51 -1.46 6.11 3.78
N VAL A 52 -0.27 5.84 4.34
CA VAL A 52 0.99 5.77 3.60
C VAL A 52 1.55 4.36 3.69
N VAL A 53 1.65 3.66 2.56
CA VAL A 53 2.13 2.28 2.53
C VAL A 53 3.44 2.20 1.76
N VAL A 54 4.52 1.78 2.44
CA VAL A 54 5.80 1.52 1.78
C VAL A 54 5.85 0.06 1.37
N LEU A 55 5.78 -0.19 0.06
CA LEU A 55 5.92 -1.52 -0.53
C LEU A 55 7.34 -1.69 -1.06
N SER A 56 8.04 -2.75 -0.62
CA SER A 56 9.47 -2.85 -0.89
C SER A 56 10.01 -4.24 -1.14
N THR A 57 11.05 -4.34 -1.97
CA THR A 57 11.89 -5.53 -2.04
C THR A 57 12.86 -5.60 -0.84
N GLY A 58 13.30 -6.80 -0.48
CA GLY A 58 14.23 -6.98 0.63
C GLY A 58 15.56 -6.25 0.38
N ARG A 59 16.14 -5.57 1.39
CA ARG A 59 17.44 -4.88 1.27
C ARG A 59 17.47 -3.71 0.27
N ALA A 60 16.33 -3.07 0.01
CA ALA A 60 16.21 -1.86 -0.82
C ALA A 60 16.23 -0.52 -0.05
N GLY A 61 16.54 -0.54 1.25
CA GLY A 61 16.59 0.67 2.09
C GLY A 61 15.24 1.13 2.63
N SER A 62 14.20 0.31 2.56
CA SER A 62 12.87 0.66 3.03
C SER A 62 12.78 1.04 4.51
N THR A 63 13.68 0.55 5.37
CA THR A 63 13.76 1.00 6.78
C THR A 63 14.22 2.46 6.87
N SER A 64 15.21 2.87 6.07
CA SER A 64 15.66 4.27 6.02
C SER A 64 14.54 5.17 5.51
N LEU A 65 13.85 4.74 4.45
CA LEU A 65 12.69 5.44 3.90
C LEU A 65 11.56 5.59 4.93
N MET A 66 11.23 4.52 5.65
CA MET A 66 10.22 4.55 6.70
C MET A 66 10.58 5.58 7.78
N LYS A 67 11.84 5.59 8.27
CA LYS A 67 12.30 6.59 9.25
C LYS A 67 12.28 8.03 8.71
N MET A 68 12.57 8.22 7.42
CA MET A 68 12.44 9.54 6.79
C MET A 68 10.99 10.03 6.85
N ILE A 69 10.03 9.20 6.45
CA ILE A 69 8.61 9.55 6.49
C ILE A 69 8.13 9.78 7.93
N ASP A 70 8.53 8.92 8.87
CA ASP A 70 8.19 9.00 10.31
C ASP A 70 8.74 10.25 11.00
N SER A 71 9.80 10.86 10.45
CA SER A 71 10.35 12.12 10.99
C SER A 71 9.51 13.35 10.65
N VAL A 72 8.52 13.21 9.75
CA VAL A 72 7.60 14.29 9.41
C VAL A 72 6.55 14.42 10.51
N PRO A 73 6.34 15.62 11.09
CA PRO A 73 5.33 15.83 12.11
C PRO A 73 3.95 15.30 11.69
N LYS A 74 3.17 14.72 12.62
CA LYS A 74 1.82 14.17 12.37
C LYS A 74 1.75 13.00 11.39
N ILE A 75 2.87 12.37 11.07
CA ILE A 75 2.91 11.08 10.40
C ILE A 75 3.45 10.05 11.36
N SER A 76 2.79 8.89 11.45
CA SER A 76 3.32 7.74 12.17
C SER A 76 3.47 6.55 11.23
N MET A 77 4.70 6.07 11.10
CA MET A 77 5.05 4.93 10.28
C MET A 77 5.51 3.75 11.12
N TYR A 78 4.95 2.59 10.83
CA TYR A 78 5.26 1.36 11.54
C TYR A 78 6.04 0.36 10.66
N GLY A 79 6.72 -0.56 11.34
CA GLY A 79 7.53 -1.60 10.71
C GLY A 79 6.70 -2.65 9.97
N GLU A 80 7.37 -3.77 9.64
CA GLU A 80 6.73 -4.90 8.97
C GLU A 80 5.69 -5.56 9.89
N ASN A 81 4.51 -5.87 9.35
CA ASN A 81 3.45 -6.57 10.08
C ASN A 81 3.60 -8.11 9.98
N HIS A 82 4.74 -8.60 9.50
CA HIS A 82 5.06 -10.02 9.35
C HIS A 82 4.04 -10.84 8.53
N GLY A 83 3.28 -10.20 7.63
CA GLY A 83 2.31 -10.88 6.77
C GLY A 83 0.92 -11.05 7.40
N LEU A 84 0.66 -10.32 8.50
CA LEU A 84 -0.63 -10.33 9.20
C LEU A 84 -1.81 -9.97 8.29
N LEU A 85 -1.59 -9.08 7.32
CA LEU A 85 -2.61 -8.71 6.34
C LEU A 85 -3.12 -9.92 5.54
N ASN A 86 -2.22 -10.83 5.15
CA ASN A 86 -2.64 -12.02 4.40
C ASN A 86 -3.33 -13.02 5.31
N LEU A 87 -2.85 -13.18 6.54
CA LEU A 87 -3.49 -14.09 7.50
C LEU A 87 -4.96 -13.71 7.69
N LEU A 88 -5.23 -12.42 7.84
CA LEU A 88 -6.60 -11.91 7.96
C LEU A 88 -7.38 -12.12 6.68
N TYR A 89 -6.79 -11.90 5.51
CA TYR A 89 -7.49 -12.06 4.25
C TYR A 89 -7.82 -13.51 3.90
N ASP A 90 -6.80 -14.39 3.89
CA ASP A 90 -6.93 -15.80 3.54
C ASP A 90 -7.99 -16.47 4.43
N GLN A 91 -8.01 -16.08 5.72
CA GLN A 91 -9.00 -16.58 6.65
C GLN A 91 -10.36 -15.95 6.42
N LEU A 92 -10.47 -14.61 6.35
CA LEU A 92 -11.76 -13.92 6.44
C LEU A 92 -12.51 -13.76 5.12
N LEU A 93 -11.82 -13.73 3.98
CA LEU A 93 -12.43 -13.40 2.69
C LEU A 93 -12.46 -14.56 1.69
N GLU A 94 -11.47 -15.44 1.68
CA GLU A 94 -11.48 -16.63 0.80
C GLU A 94 -12.06 -17.88 1.48
N GLY A 95 -11.95 -17.99 2.82
CA GLY A 95 -12.30 -19.19 3.56
C GLY A 95 -13.79 -19.38 3.91
N PHE A 96 -14.64 -18.39 3.67
CA PHE A 96 -16.01 -18.36 4.19
C PHE A 96 -17.06 -18.14 3.09
N GLU A 97 -17.20 -19.13 2.21
CA GLU A 97 -18.43 -19.25 1.43
C GLU A 97 -19.59 -19.56 2.38
N ALA A 98 -20.76 -18.96 2.14
CA ALA A 98 -21.93 -19.22 2.97
C ALA A 98 -22.27 -20.72 2.93
N THR A 99 -22.08 -21.42 4.05
CA THR A 99 -22.40 -22.85 4.16
C THR A 99 -23.70 -23.07 4.92
N ASN A 100 -24.35 -24.19 4.65
CA ASN A 100 -25.48 -24.70 5.45
C ASN A 100 -25.01 -25.56 6.63
N GLU A 101 -23.75 -25.39 7.06
CA GLU A 101 -23.14 -26.18 8.12
C GLU A 101 -23.21 -25.47 9.48
N ALA A 102 -22.54 -26.02 10.49
CA ALA A 102 -22.56 -25.50 11.86
C ALA A 102 -22.05 -24.04 11.97
N PHE A 103 -21.27 -23.58 10.99
CA PHE A 103 -20.84 -22.19 10.86
C PHE A 103 -21.72 -21.44 9.86
N HIS A 104 -23.02 -21.40 10.11
CA HIS A 104 -23.99 -20.70 9.27
C HIS A 104 -23.89 -19.19 9.48
N HIS A 105 -23.66 -18.45 8.41
CA HIS A 105 -23.64 -16.98 8.41
C HIS A 105 -24.25 -16.44 7.12
N ASN A 106 -24.67 -15.17 7.17
CA ASN A 106 -25.03 -14.42 5.97
C ASN A 106 -23.79 -14.12 5.12
N ALA A 107 -23.99 -13.65 3.89
CA ALA A 107 -22.89 -13.14 3.08
C ALA A 107 -22.05 -12.13 3.86
N ILE A 108 -20.73 -12.30 3.82
CA ILE A 108 -19.79 -11.41 4.51
C ILE A 108 -19.70 -10.10 3.75
N ASP A 109 -19.89 -9.00 4.48
CA ASP A 109 -19.67 -7.65 3.97
C ASP A 109 -18.15 -7.38 3.88
N SER A 110 -17.61 -7.48 2.67
CA SER A 110 -16.17 -7.35 2.41
C SER A 110 -15.62 -5.97 2.79
N ILE A 111 -16.44 -4.92 2.68
CA ILE A 111 -16.05 -3.54 3.05
C ILE A 111 -15.82 -3.47 4.55
N ARG A 112 -16.75 -4.03 5.34
CA ARG A 112 -16.60 -4.07 6.80
C ARG A 112 -15.40 -4.89 7.24
N ILE A 113 -15.09 -6.01 6.56
CA ILE A 113 -13.90 -6.81 6.87
C ILE A 113 -12.61 -6.04 6.57
N ARG A 114 -12.55 -5.33 5.43
CA ARG A 114 -11.41 -4.47 5.10
C ARG A 114 -11.24 -3.35 6.10
N LYS A 115 -12.33 -2.67 6.49
CA LYS A 115 -12.29 -1.65 7.54
C LYS A 115 -11.82 -2.21 8.88
N ALA A 116 -12.35 -3.36 9.29
CA ALA A 116 -11.90 -4.04 10.50
C ALA A 116 -10.42 -4.44 10.43
N THR A 117 -9.92 -4.78 9.24
CA THR A 117 -8.50 -5.06 9.00
C THR A 117 -7.65 -3.80 9.17
N GLN A 118 -8.09 -2.65 8.64
CA GLN A 118 -7.43 -1.36 8.86
C GLN A 118 -7.37 -1.03 10.35
N ASP A 119 -8.50 -1.15 11.07
CA ASP A 119 -8.60 -0.85 12.49
C ASP A 119 -7.74 -1.79 13.34
N PHE A 120 -7.75 -3.08 13.02
CA PHE A 120 -6.90 -4.06 13.69
C PHE A 120 -5.41 -3.78 13.50
N LEU A 121 -4.99 -3.39 12.29
CA LEU A 121 -3.60 -2.99 12.05
C LEU A 121 -3.23 -1.76 12.87
N LEU A 122 -4.12 -0.78 13.02
CA LEU A 122 -3.90 0.41 13.86
C LEU A 122 -3.69 0.05 15.33
N GLU A 123 -4.54 -0.82 15.86
CA GLU A 123 -4.42 -1.30 17.24
C GLU A 123 -3.09 -2.06 17.46
N MET A 124 -2.72 -2.92 16.51
CA MET A 124 -1.46 -3.66 16.54
C MET A 124 -0.23 -2.76 16.48
N MET A 125 -0.34 -1.65 15.76
CA MET A 125 0.68 -0.62 15.69
C MET A 125 0.78 0.19 17.01
N GLY A 126 -0.19 0.04 17.91
CA GLY A 126 -0.23 0.76 19.18
C GLY A 126 -0.52 2.25 19.00
N HIS A 127 -1.19 2.60 17.90
CA HIS A 127 -1.58 3.97 17.60
C HIS A 127 -2.57 4.47 18.66
N ARG A 128 -2.23 5.59 19.31
CA ARG A 128 -2.97 6.13 20.46
C ARG A 128 -3.36 7.60 20.32
N ASP A 129 -2.85 8.30 19.31
CA ASP A 129 -3.01 9.74 19.18
C ASP A 129 -3.93 10.09 18.00
N ASN A 130 -5.05 10.74 18.32
CA ASN A 130 -6.01 11.21 17.33
C ASN A 130 -5.52 12.45 16.54
N ASN A 131 -4.35 13.01 16.88
CA ASN A 131 -3.80 14.20 16.22
C ASN A 131 -2.95 13.90 14.98
N GLU A 132 -2.70 12.63 14.67
CA GLU A 132 -1.98 12.23 13.48
C GLU A 132 -2.82 12.47 12.22
N THR A 133 -2.18 13.00 11.19
CA THR A 133 -2.84 13.25 9.89
C THR A 133 -2.63 12.08 8.94
N PHE A 134 -1.49 11.39 9.04
CA PHE A 134 -1.16 10.22 8.24
C PHE A 134 -0.71 9.08 9.15
N VAL A 135 -1.15 7.87 8.79
CA VAL A 135 -0.72 6.62 9.42
C VAL A 135 -0.23 5.68 8.33
N GLY A 136 0.76 4.86 8.64
CA GLY A 136 1.34 4.03 7.61
C GLY A 136 2.21 2.91 8.10
N PHE A 137 2.58 2.02 7.20
CA PHE A 137 3.47 0.91 7.52
C PHE A 137 4.36 0.55 6.35
N LYS A 138 5.43 -0.17 6.66
CA LYS A 138 6.40 -0.65 5.69
C LYS A 138 6.31 -2.16 5.56
N GLN A 139 6.05 -2.66 4.35
CA GLN A 139 5.92 -4.09 4.11
C GLN A 139 6.83 -4.57 2.99
N LEU A 140 7.47 -5.73 3.22
CA LEU A 140 8.20 -6.43 2.18
C LEU A 140 7.24 -7.24 1.33
N THR A 141 7.36 -7.11 0.00
CA THR A 141 6.49 -7.77 -0.97
C THR A 141 6.55 -9.29 -0.91
N LYS A 142 7.65 -9.87 -0.43
CA LYS A 142 7.74 -11.33 -0.26
C LYS A 142 6.76 -11.90 0.76
N ARG A 143 6.19 -11.02 1.58
CA ARG A 143 5.17 -11.33 2.58
C ARG A 143 3.81 -10.79 2.14
N ILE A 144 3.61 -10.45 0.88
CA ILE A 144 2.32 -10.07 0.31
C ILE A 144 2.16 -10.83 -1.01
N PRO A 145 1.52 -12.02 -0.99
CA PRO A 145 1.35 -12.82 -2.19
C PRO A 145 0.41 -12.14 -3.21
N ASN A 146 -0.49 -11.28 -2.74
CA ASN A 146 -1.43 -10.53 -3.56
C ASN A 146 -1.42 -9.04 -3.19
N LEU A 147 -0.76 -8.20 -3.98
CA LEU A 147 -0.76 -6.74 -3.79
C LEU A 147 -2.13 -6.11 -4.04
N ASN A 148 -3.02 -6.75 -4.78
CA ASN A 148 -4.38 -6.23 -5.00
C ASN A 148 -5.11 -6.14 -3.67
N LEU A 149 -4.86 -7.07 -2.74
CA LEU A 149 -5.38 -7.00 -1.38
C LEU A 149 -5.02 -5.69 -0.69
N VAL A 150 -3.79 -5.20 -0.88
CA VAL A 150 -3.35 -3.96 -0.27
C VAL A 150 -4.14 -2.80 -0.85
N SER A 151 -4.25 -2.70 -2.18
CA SER A 151 -5.04 -1.64 -2.83
C SER A 151 -6.52 -1.72 -2.53
N GLU A 152 -7.06 -2.92 -2.38
CA GLU A 152 -8.44 -3.20 -2.05
C GLU A 152 -8.76 -2.82 -0.59
N THR A 153 -7.82 -3.08 0.32
CA THR A 153 -7.98 -2.73 1.74
C THR A 153 -7.72 -1.25 1.99
N PHE A 154 -6.84 -0.62 1.21
CA PHE A 154 -6.41 0.77 1.38
C PHE A 154 -6.59 1.59 0.08
N PRO A 155 -7.81 1.73 -0.45
CA PRO A 155 -8.04 2.29 -1.79
C PRO A 155 -7.56 3.73 -1.96
N CYS A 156 -7.56 4.54 -0.89
CA CYS A 156 -7.06 5.92 -0.91
C CYS A 156 -5.64 6.09 -0.36
N ALA A 157 -4.90 5.01 -0.10
CA ALA A 157 -3.53 5.13 0.35
C ALA A 157 -2.61 5.72 -0.73
N LYS A 158 -1.56 6.40 -0.26
CA LYS A 158 -0.39 6.74 -1.06
C LYS A 158 0.67 5.66 -0.89
N TYR A 159 1.09 5.08 -2.00
CA TYR A 159 2.05 3.97 -2.04
C TYR A 159 3.45 4.48 -2.37
N ILE A 160 4.44 4.18 -1.54
CA ILE A 160 5.84 4.42 -1.89
C ILE A 160 6.48 3.09 -2.30
N ILE A 161 6.86 2.98 -3.56
CA ILE A 161 7.41 1.77 -4.16
C ILE A 161 8.94 1.82 -4.09
N ASN A 162 9.51 1.03 -3.17
CA ASN A 162 10.94 1.04 -2.89
C ASN A 162 11.63 -0.27 -3.31
N TYR A 163 12.52 -0.16 -4.29
CA TYR A 163 13.28 -1.29 -4.84
C TYR A 163 14.75 -0.89 -5.01
N ARG A 164 15.58 -1.82 -5.47
CA ARG A 164 17.00 -1.55 -5.75
C ARG A 164 17.29 -1.91 -7.19
N ARG A 165 17.79 -0.95 -7.99
CA ARG A 165 18.11 -1.19 -9.40
C ARG A 165 19.33 -2.10 -9.54
N ASN A 166 20.31 -1.96 -8.63
CA ASN A 166 21.49 -2.82 -8.62
C ASN A 166 21.19 -4.16 -7.92
N ILE A 167 20.58 -5.09 -8.66
CA ILE A 167 20.22 -6.43 -8.17
C ILE A 167 21.44 -7.19 -7.67
N SER A 168 22.60 -7.09 -8.34
CA SER A 168 23.82 -7.77 -7.89
C SER A 168 24.23 -7.34 -6.48
N ALA A 169 24.24 -6.03 -6.22
CA ALA A 169 24.55 -5.52 -4.89
C ALA A 169 23.45 -5.85 -3.85
N GLN A 170 22.20 -6.03 -4.29
CA GLN A 170 21.11 -6.50 -3.45
C GLN A 170 21.27 -7.97 -3.05
N VAL A 171 21.66 -8.83 -4.00
CA VAL A 171 21.95 -10.25 -3.76
C VAL A 171 23.10 -10.39 -2.75
N GLN A 172 24.18 -9.61 -2.92
CA GLN A 172 25.30 -9.59 -1.95
C GLN A 172 24.83 -9.15 -0.56
N ALA A 173 23.95 -8.15 -0.48
CA ALA A 173 23.36 -7.72 0.79
C ALA A 173 22.44 -8.77 1.44
N HIS A 174 21.90 -9.72 0.66
CA HIS A 174 21.14 -10.87 1.13
C HIS A 174 22.04 -12.01 1.61
N MET A 175 23.18 -12.27 0.95
CA MET A 175 24.15 -13.29 1.35
C MET A 175 24.69 -13.05 2.76
N ASN A 176 24.90 -11.78 3.11
CA ASN A 176 25.47 -11.40 4.40
C ASN A 176 24.45 -11.44 5.56
N ARG A 177 23.23 -11.99 5.38
CA ARG A 177 22.13 -11.93 6.36
C ARG A 177 21.31 -13.19 6.45
N ASP A 178 20.51 -13.29 7.52
CA ASP A 178 19.53 -14.35 7.77
C ASP A 178 18.71 -14.67 6.50
N MET A 179 19.18 -15.72 5.84
CA MET A 179 18.74 -16.12 4.52
C MET A 179 17.37 -16.76 4.60
N ASP A 180 16.53 -16.44 3.62
CA ASP A 180 15.31 -17.19 3.36
C ASP A 180 15.67 -18.67 3.15
N PRO A 181 15.17 -19.60 3.98
CA PRO A 181 15.52 -21.02 3.87
C PRO A 181 15.29 -21.59 2.48
N GLU A 182 14.27 -21.10 1.76
CA GLU A 182 13.91 -21.54 0.41
C GLU A 182 14.96 -21.17 -0.65
N LEU A 183 15.75 -20.12 -0.41
CA LEU A 183 16.78 -19.66 -1.34
C LEU A 183 18.12 -20.37 -1.14
N ARG A 184 18.29 -21.15 -0.06
CA ARG A 184 19.56 -21.83 0.27
C ARG A 184 19.90 -22.91 -0.77
N GLY A 185 21.20 -23.10 -1.03
CA GLY A 185 21.72 -24.15 -1.91
C GLY A 185 22.85 -23.69 -2.83
N PRO A 186 23.39 -24.58 -3.68
CA PRO A 186 24.48 -24.25 -4.61
C PRO A 186 24.10 -23.14 -5.60
N ASP A 187 22.82 -23.03 -5.95
CA ASP A 187 22.30 -22.03 -6.90
C ASP A 187 21.77 -20.77 -6.21
N PHE A 188 22.20 -20.51 -4.95
CA PHE A 188 21.66 -19.41 -4.13
C PHE A 188 21.68 -18.07 -4.86
N GLU A 189 22.80 -17.71 -5.52
CA GLU A 189 22.94 -16.41 -6.17
C GLU A 189 21.91 -16.25 -7.30
N GLU A 190 21.78 -17.26 -8.15
CA GLU A 190 20.84 -17.24 -9.27
C GLU A 190 19.38 -17.23 -8.78
N LYS A 191 19.04 -18.08 -7.82
CA LYS A 191 17.70 -18.12 -7.21
C LYS A 191 17.34 -16.78 -6.57
N THR A 192 18.26 -16.18 -5.81
CA THR A 192 18.05 -14.89 -5.15
C THR A 192 17.91 -13.76 -6.17
N ARG A 193 18.76 -13.74 -7.21
CA ARG A 193 18.67 -12.76 -8.29
C ARG A 193 17.32 -12.82 -9.00
N LYS A 194 16.88 -14.02 -9.39
CA LYS A 194 15.57 -14.23 -10.03
C LYS A 194 14.42 -13.85 -9.11
N PHE A 195 14.50 -14.23 -7.84
CA PHE A 195 13.51 -13.85 -6.83
C PHE A 195 13.40 -12.32 -6.71
N LEU A 196 14.52 -11.60 -6.55
CA LEU A 196 14.53 -10.14 -6.42
C LEU A 196 14.03 -9.43 -7.69
N GLN A 197 14.38 -9.96 -8.87
CA GLN A 197 13.87 -9.45 -10.14
C GLN A 197 12.35 -9.61 -10.20
N ASN A 198 11.81 -10.80 -9.90
CA ASN A 198 10.37 -11.04 -9.90
C ASN A 198 9.64 -10.11 -8.92
N GLN A 199 10.19 -9.88 -7.73
CA GLN A 199 9.61 -8.97 -6.74
C GLN A 199 9.60 -7.52 -7.25
N THR A 200 10.66 -7.11 -7.95
CA THR A 200 10.73 -5.78 -8.58
C THR A 200 9.72 -5.65 -9.69
N ASP A 201 9.63 -6.63 -10.59
CA ASP A 201 8.68 -6.65 -11.70
C ASP A 201 7.23 -6.61 -11.18
N TYR A 202 6.95 -7.30 -10.08
CA TYR A 202 5.64 -7.30 -9.43
C TYR A 202 5.26 -5.92 -8.88
N LEU A 203 6.20 -5.23 -8.22
CA LEU A 203 6.02 -3.85 -7.78
C LEU A 203 5.84 -2.87 -8.95
N MET A 204 6.54 -3.07 -10.06
CA MET A 204 6.40 -2.21 -11.24
C MET A 204 5.04 -2.42 -11.93
N ALA A 205 4.50 -3.65 -11.91
CA ALA A 205 3.14 -3.91 -12.37
C ALA A 205 2.12 -3.16 -11.51
N PHE A 206 2.21 -3.31 -10.18
CA PHE A 206 1.36 -2.58 -9.25
C PHE A 206 1.43 -1.06 -9.43
N HIS A 207 2.63 -0.49 -9.59
CA HIS A 207 2.79 0.94 -9.86
C HIS A 207 2.06 1.39 -11.13
N ARG A 208 2.14 0.63 -12.22
CA ARG A 208 1.46 0.97 -13.47
C ARG A 208 -0.06 1.01 -13.32
N GLU A 209 -0.62 0.13 -12.49
CA GLU A 209 -2.06 0.07 -12.21
C GLU A 209 -2.51 1.18 -11.24
N HIS A 210 -1.59 1.70 -10.42
CA HIS A 210 -1.86 2.71 -9.40
C HIS A 210 -1.00 3.97 -9.54
N GLU A 211 -0.68 4.39 -10.76
CA GLU A 211 0.30 5.45 -11.04
C GLU A 211 -0.02 6.77 -10.29
N GLN A 212 -1.31 7.12 -10.21
CA GLN A 212 -1.78 8.34 -9.54
C GLN A 212 -1.60 8.32 -8.01
N ASN A 213 -1.56 7.12 -7.43
CA ASN A 213 -1.45 6.90 -5.99
C ASN A 213 -0.13 6.26 -5.60
N SER A 214 0.85 6.18 -6.50
CA SER A 214 2.13 5.56 -6.20
C SER A 214 3.35 6.35 -6.66
N PHE A 215 4.40 6.33 -5.84
CA PHE A 215 5.64 7.06 -6.07
C PHE A 215 6.83 6.10 -6.06
N LEU A 216 7.58 6.09 -7.17
CA LEU A 216 8.79 5.27 -7.29
C LEU A 216 9.96 5.93 -6.58
N LEU A 217 10.61 5.19 -5.68
CA LEU A 217 11.81 5.65 -4.98
C LEU A 217 12.82 4.49 -4.83
N PRO A 218 13.56 4.16 -5.91
CA PRO A 218 14.61 3.16 -5.81
C PRO A 218 15.73 3.64 -4.88
N LEU A 219 16.44 2.71 -4.25
CA LEU A 219 17.52 2.99 -3.29
C LEU A 219 18.57 3.97 -3.85
N GLU A 220 18.93 3.80 -5.12
CA GLU A 220 19.94 4.62 -5.77
C GLU A 220 19.53 6.09 -5.94
N ASP A 221 18.25 6.42 -5.81
CA ASP A 221 17.71 7.78 -5.93
C ASP A 221 17.51 8.46 -4.56
N PHE A 222 17.94 7.84 -3.45
CA PHE A 222 17.84 8.41 -2.11
C PHE A 222 18.66 9.69 -1.99
N SER A 223 17.97 10.83 -2.09
CA SER A 223 18.52 12.18 -2.13
C SER A 223 17.50 13.16 -1.56
N LEU A 224 17.95 14.31 -1.05
CA LEU A 224 17.04 15.33 -0.50
C LEU A 224 15.98 15.75 -1.51
N ASP A 225 16.38 15.97 -2.77
CA ASP A 225 15.46 16.39 -3.82
C ASP A 225 14.33 15.37 -4.03
N ARG A 226 14.67 14.08 -4.10
CA ARG A 226 13.68 13.01 -4.28
C ARG A 226 12.79 12.81 -3.06
N PHE A 227 13.34 12.92 -1.85
CA PHE A 227 12.54 12.87 -0.63
C PHE A 227 11.60 14.08 -0.50
N ASN A 228 12.04 15.27 -0.89
CA ASN A 228 11.19 16.46 -0.90
C ASN A 228 10.14 16.43 -2.02
N GLU A 229 10.42 15.75 -3.12
CA GLU A 229 9.41 15.44 -4.14
C GLU A 229 8.36 14.45 -3.62
N MET A 230 8.78 13.44 -2.87
CA MET A 230 7.87 12.52 -2.19
C MET A 230 6.95 13.25 -1.21
N LEU A 231 7.43 14.26 -0.45
CA LEU A 231 6.56 15.07 0.42
C LEU A 231 5.45 15.75 -0.39
N ARG A 232 5.78 16.36 -1.53
CA ARG A 232 4.78 16.97 -2.41
C ARG A 232 3.78 15.95 -2.94
N PHE A 233 4.24 14.76 -3.33
CA PHE A 233 3.37 13.66 -3.74
C PHE A 233 2.40 13.21 -2.62
N LEU A 234 2.85 13.26 -1.36
CA LEU A 234 2.01 12.99 -0.19
C LEU A 234 1.07 14.15 0.17
N GLY A 235 1.07 15.26 -0.59
CA GLY A 235 0.28 16.45 -0.26
C GLY A 235 0.85 17.24 0.93
N ILE A 236 2.16 17.13 1.18
CA ILE A 236 2.82 17.79 2.31
C ILE A 236 3.66 18.95 1.78
N SER A 237 3.44 20.12 2.37
CA SER A 237 4.15 21.35 2.03
C SER A 237 4.57 22.12 3.28
N GLY A 238 5.21 23.28 3.10
CA GLY A 238 5.70 24.11 4.21
C GLY A 238 6.93 23.57 4.94
N CYS A 239 7.39 22.35 4.64
CA CYS A 239 8.59 21.76 5.22
C CYS A 239 9.39 20.92 4.21
N GLN A 240 10.65 20.65 4.55
CA GLN A 240 11.55 19.85 3.74
C GLN A 240 12.54 19.08 4.60
N PHE A 241 13.03 17.96 4.09
CA PHE A 241 14.19 17.28 4.66
C PHE A 241 15.46 18.09 4.39
N ASP A 242 16.32 18.19 5.40
CA ASP A 242 17.67 18.75 5.27
C ASP A 242 18.77 17.69 5.28
N LYS A 243 18.44 16.46 5.70
CA LYS A 243 19.34 15.30 5.77
C LYS A 243 18.62 14.05 5.28
N VAL A 244 19.39 13.13 4.71
CA VAL A 244 18.92 11.78 4.38
C VAL A 244 19.37 10.82 5.48
N ALA A 245 18.41 10.09 6.04
CA ALA A 245 18.66 9.02 6.98
C ALA A 245 19.23 7.80 6.29
N TRP A 246 20.21 7.16 6.92
CA TRP A 246 20.78 5.92 6.42
C TRP A 246 20.76 4.85 7.51
N SER A 247 19.64 4.14 7.66
CA SER A 247 19.64 2.95 8.52
C SER A 247 20.49 1.85 7.90
N ASN A 248 21.17 1.07 8.75
CA ASN A 248 22.01 -0.07 8.38
C ASN A 248 23.37 0.31 7.78
N LYS A 249 24.03 1.34 8.33
CA LYS A 249 25.45 1.59 8.05
C LYS A 249 26.34 0.56 8.79
N GLY A 250 27.61 0.45 8.39
CA GLY A 250 28.62 -0.43 9.01
C GLY A 250 28.74 -1.83 8.40
N GLU A 251 29.85 -2.52 8.71
CA GLU A 251 30.22 -3.86 8.18
C GLU A 251 29.16 -4.93 8.49
N ASN A 252 28.45 -4.77 9.60
CA ASN A 252 27.40 -5.70 10.05
C ASN A 252 26.01 -5.27 9.55
N GLY A 253 25.89 -4.04 9.03
CA GLY A 253 24.67 -3.41 8.55
C GLY A 253 23.59 -3.20 9.61
N TRP A 254 23.87 -3.28 10.90
CA TRP A 254 22.86 -3.06 11.95
C TRP A 254 23.06 -1.75 12.69
N GLU A 255 24.09 -0.98 12.33
CA GLU A 255 24.28 0.34 12.92
C GLU A 255 23.13 1.22 12.45
N GLN A 256 22.33 1.65 13.42
CA GLN A 256 21.38 2.69 13.18
C GLN A 256 22.17 3.97 12.98
N ASP A 257 21.73 4.76 12.01
CA ASP A 257 22.18 6.13 11.95
C ASP A 257 21.35 6.89 12.98
N ASP A 258 21.95 7.14 14.13
CA ASP A 258 21.34 7.82 15.28
C ASP A 258 21.17 9.32 15.01
N ARG A 259 21.69 9.82 13.88
CA ARG A 259 21.54 11.23 13.51
C ARG A 259 20.05 11.55 13.41
N THR A 260 19.61 12.47 14.26
CA THR A 260 18.27 13.02 14.22
C THR A 260 18.05 13.60 12.82
N ILE A 261 17.04 13.07 12.12
CA ILE A 261 16.56 13.62 10.87
C ILE A 261 15.80 14.89 11.25
N GLU A 262 16.26 16.03 10.77
CA GLU A 262 15.58 17.29 11.00
C GLU A 262 14.73 17.60 9.77
N VAL A 263 13.44 17.82 10.01
CA VAL A 263 12.54 18.39 9.01
C VAL A 263 12.59 19.90 9.21
N SER A 264 13.32 20.55 8.32
CA SER A 264 13.47 22.00 8.34
C SER A 264 12.20 22.66 7.83
N MET A 265 11.69 23.59 8.62
CA MET A 265 10.53 24.38 8.25
C MET A 265 10.91 25.43 7.22
N LEU A 266 10.14 25.56 6.14
CA LEU A 266 10.35 26.63 5.19
C LEU A 266 9.83 27.93 5.80
N ALA A 267 10.71 28.93 5.91
CA ALA A 267 10.28 30.28 6.24
C ALA A 267 9.44 30.80 5.07
N LYS A 268 8.17 31.15 5.33
CA LYS A 268 7.39 31.92 4.36
C LYS A 268 8.11 33.26 4.18
N SER A 269 8.77 33.47 3.05
CA SER A 269 9.35 34.77 2.74
C SER A 269 8.19 35.76 2.70
N ALA A 270 8.14 36.69 3.65
CA ALA A 270 7.21 37.80 3.60
C ALA A 270 7.61 38.65 2.39
N ILE A 271 6.96 38.41 1.25
CA ILE A 271 7.12 39.26 0.07
C ILE A 271 6.50 40.61 0.43
N GLY A 272 7.36 41.63 0.35
CA GLY A 272 7.16 43.04 0.68
C GLY A 272 5.74 43.58 0.65
N LEU A 273 5.32 44.08 1.81
CA LEU A 273 4.54 45.32 1.87
C LEU A 273 5.42 46.38 2.53
N ASP A 274 5.55 47.46 1.78
CA ASP A 274 6.42 48.60 2.00
C ASP A 274 6.05 49.41 3.27
N ALA A 275 7.04 50.17 3.73
CA ALA A 275 6.97 51.28 4.68
C ALA A 275 6.71 51.00 6.18
N GLY A 276 7.81 51.04 6.94
CA GLY A 276 7.91 51.91 8.10
C GLY A 276 7.04 51.59 9.30
N LEU A 277 7.29 50.45 9.96
CA LEU A 277 6.99 50.30 11.38
C LEU A 277 7.84 49.15 11.92
N GLU A 278 8.60 49.42 12.98
CA GLU A 278 9.32 48.43 13.79
C GLU A 278 8.34 47.33 14.22
N ARG A 279 8.28 46.24 13.45
CA ARG A 279 7.48 45.06 13.79
C ARG A 279 8.42 43.99 14.30
N TYR A 280 8.21 43.64 15.56
CA TYR A 280 8.47 42.30 16.07
C TYR A 280 7.95 41.29 15.05
N GLN A 281 8.85 40.70 14.27
CA GLN A 281 8.54 39.50 13.48
C GLN A 281 8.34 38.37 14.49
N LEU A 282 7.10 38.21 14.95
CA LEU A 282 6.63 36.96 15.50
C LEU A 282 6.81 35.91 14.40
N PHE A 283 7.94 35.20 14.43
CA PHE A 283 8.10 33.94 13.74
C PHE A 283 7.08 32.99 14.33
N THR A 284 5.86 32.99 13.80
CA THR A 284 4.94 31.88 13.97
C THR A 284 5.69 30.67 13.45
N ARG A 285 6.02 29.71 14.33
CA ARG A 285 6.60 28.43 13.92
C ARG A 285 5.74 27.91 12.77
N SER A 286 6.27 27.92 11.56
CA SER A 286 5.62 27.23 10.46
C SER A 286 5.56 25.77 10.90
N THR A 287 4.38 25.16 10.77
CA THR A 287 4.21 23.71 10.84
C THR A 287 4.17 23.18 9.41
N CYS A 288 4.53 21.91 9.18
CA CYS A 288 4.22 21.28 7.90
C CYS A 288 2.73 21.49 7.60
N GLU A 289 2.41 21.82 6.36
CA GLU A 289 1.05 21.97 5.85
C GLU A 289 0.67 20.65 5.17
N PHE A 290 -0.54 20.18 5.43
CA PHE A 290 -1.06 18.91 4.91
C PHE A 290 -2.31 19.20 4.12
N ASP A 291 -2.29 18.83 2.84
CA ASP A 291 -3.48 18.83 2.02
C ASP A 291 -4.33 17.64 2.46
N THR A 292 -5.47 17.91 3.10
CA THR A 292 -6.47 16.88 3.36
C THR A 292 -7.14 16.52 2.04
N LEU A 293 -7.16 15.22 1.71
CA LEU A 293 -7.88 14.67 0.57
C LEU A 293 -9.38 15.00 0.63
#